data_AF-A0A510BCH0-F1
#
_entry.id   AF-A0A510BCH0-F1
#
_cell.length_a   1.000
_cell.length_b   1.000
_cell.length_c   1.000
_cell.angle_alpha   90.00
_cell.angle_beta   90.00
_cell.angle_gamma   90.00
#
_symmetry.space_group_name_H-M   'P 1'
#
loop_
_entity.id
_entity.type
_entity.pdbx_description
1 polymer ?
#
loop_
_entity_poly.entity_id
_entity_poly.type
_entity_poly.pdbx_seq_one_letter_code
_entity_poly.pdbx_strand_id
1 'polypeptide(L)'
;MKLSDDKIKYICLITVLFGILSLNFYNFEPKEKKIRDIEEGDYVKIKGYIQSMKVIRDWCGKIQDIKYIKIGDNTGGDLRIYPSKDIEKDLIEYIYSYTPSIKEGDLIEVVGTVEVFNGIYLIHLKDLKNFKLLEKRNFKRDIFLSPTPTGIYASKYGKIYHTSNKCPYGKKIKEDNRIYFYSEEDAQDLGYRKCKWCASKDD
;
A
#
# COMPACT_ATOMS: atom_id res chain seq x y z
N MET A 1 60.12 -18.07 8.94
CA MET A 1 60.36 -16.62 8.78
C MET A 1 59.63 -15.90 9.92
N LYS A 2 60.33 -15.22 10.85
CA LYS A 2 59.66 -14.47 11.92
C LYS A 2 59.11 -13.16 11.36
N LEU A 3 57.80 -12.91 11.50
CA LEU A 3 57.23 -11.60 11.21
C LEU A 3 57.66 -10.61 12.29
N SER A 4 58.22 -9.47 11.88
CA SER A 4 58.48 -8.34 12.77
C SER A 4 57.21 -7.48 12.91
N ASP A 5 57.07 -6.78 14.04
CA ASP A 5 55.93 -5.91 14.31
C ASP A 5 55.69 -4.88 13.20
N ASP A 6 56.75 -4.36 12.59
CA ASP A 6 56.63 -3.41 11.48
C ASP A 6 56.03 -4.06 10.23
N LYS A 7 56.35 -5.32 9.94
CA LYS A 7 55.74 -6.07 8.84
C LYS A 7 54.26 -6.33 9.10
N ILE A 8 53.87 -6.58 10.35
CA ILE A 8 52.46 -6.77 10.74
C ILE A 8 51.68 -5.47 10.51
N LYS A 9 52.21 -4.31 10.92
CA LYS A 9 51.58 -3.00 10.69
C LYS A 9 51.37 -2.70 9.21
N TYR A 10 52.39 -2.95 8.38
CA TYR A 10 52.29 -2.75 6.93
C TYR A 10 51.25 -3.66 6.29
N ILE A 11 51.19 -4.94 6.68
CA ILE A 11 50.19 -5.88 6.19
C ILE A 11 48.79 -5.38 6.55
N CYS A 12 48.54 -5.02 7.82
CA CYS A 12 47.23 -4.50 8.25
C CYS A 12 46.80 -3.25 7.46
N LEU A 13 47.72 -2.30 7.22
CA LEU A 13 47.43 -1.10 6.45
C LEU A 13 47.04 -1.44 5.01
N ILE A 14 47.77 -2.37 4.37
CA ILE A 14 47.47 -2.85 3.02
C ILE A 14 46.10 -3.51 2.99
N THR A 15 45.74 -4.36 3.95
CA THR A 15 44.43 -5.02 4.01
C THR A 15 43.29 -4.01 4.16
N VAL A 16 43.46 -2.97 4.97
CA VAL A 16 42.48 -1.90 5.14
C VAL A 16 42.32 -1.09 3.84
N LEU A 17 43.43 -0.70 3.21
CA LEU A 17 43.41 0.04 1.95
C LEU A 17 42.77 -0.78 0.83
N PHE A 18 43.06 -2.08 0.77
CA PHE A 18 42.46 -2.99 -0.21
C PHE A 18 40.95 -3.19 0.06
N GLY A 19 40.55 -3.25 1.33
CA GLY A 19 39.14 -3.27 1.73
C GLY A 19 38.38 -2.01 1.32
N ILE A 20 38.96 -0.83 1.54
CA ILE A 20 38.38 0.45 1.11
C ILE A 20 38.29 0.52 -0.43
N LEU A 21 39.33 0.08 -1.14
CA LEU A 21 39.30 -0.01 -2.60
C LEU A 21 38.18 -0.96 -3.07
N SER A 22 38.11 -2.16 -2.49
CA SER A 22 37.10 -3.17 -2.83
C SER A 22 35.68 -2.67 -2.61
N LEU A 23 35.44 -1.86 -1.57
CA LEU A 23 34.13 -1.24 -1.32
C LEU A 23 33.79 -0.18 -2.36
N ASN A 24 34.78 0.58 -2.86
CA ASN A 24 34.57 1.57 -3.92
C ASN A 24 34.30 0.95 -5.30
N PHE A 25 34.76 -0.28 -5.55
CA PHE A 25 34.50 -1.00 -6.80
C PHE A 25 33.26 -1.92 -6.74
N TYR A 26 32.66 -2.12 -5.56
CA TYR A 26 31.44 -2.91 -5.41
C TYR A 26 30.21 -2.03 -5.72
N ASN A 27 29.79 -2.01 -6.99
CA ASN A 27 28.52 -1.39 -7.36
C ASN A 27 27.35 -2.23 -6.82
N PHE A 28 26.69 -1.72 -5.77
CA PHE A 28 25.50 -2.31 -5.17
C PHE A 28 24.26 -1.95 -5.99
N GLU A 29 24.20 -2.42 -7.24
CA GLU A 29 23.03 -2.23 -8.09
C GLU A 29 22.01 -3.36 -7.87
N PRO A 30 20.72 -3.03 -7.75
CA PRO A 30 19.69 -4.05 -7.57
C PRO A 30 19.54 -4.89 -8.83
N LYS A 31 19.56 -6.21 -8.69
CA LYS A 31 19.39 -7.14 -9.82
C LYS A 31 17.91 -7.26 -10.15
N GLU A 32 17.56 -7.14 -11.43
CA GLU A 32 16.19 -7.45 -11.86
C GLU A 32 15.98 -8.97 -11.77
N LYS A 33 15.00 -9.40 -10.95
CA LYS A 33 14.66 -10.81 -10.76
C LYS A 33 13.14 -11.02 -10.87
N LYS A 34 12.75 -12.26 -11.15
CA LYS A 34 11.38 -12.74 -11.02
C LYS A 34 11.16 -13.27 -9.60
N ILE A 35 9.92 -13.22 -9.11
CA ILE A 35 9.58 -13.62 -7.74
C ILE A 35 9.95 -15.07 -7.46
N ARG A 36 9.77 -15.98 -8.41
CA ARG A 36 10.16 -17.38 -8.24
C ARG A 36 11.67 -17.59 -8.04
N ASP A 37 12.49 -16.69 -8.57
CA ASP A 37 13.94 -16.84 -8.64
C ASP A 37 14.68 -16.01 -7.56
N ILE A 38 13.94 -15.46 -6.59
CA ILE A 38 14.52 -14.73 -5.45
C ILE A 38 14.96 -15.69 -4.33
N GLU A 39 16.04 -15.32 -3.68
CA GLU A 39 16.59 -16.00 -2.52
C GLU A 39 16.70 -15.01 -1.34
N GLU A 40 16.81 -15.53 -0.12
CA GLU A 40 17.03 -14.69 1.05
C GLU A 40 18.35 -13.91 0.94
N GLY A 41 18.35 -12.63 1.30
CA GLY A 41 19.50 -11.74 1.23
C GLY A 41 19.72 -11.07 -0.13
N ASP A 42 18.98 -11.47 -1.17
CA ASP A 42 19.05 -10.85 -2.48
C ASP A 42 18.67 -9.36 -2.44
N TYR A 43 19.51 -8.48 -3.01
CA TYR A 43 19.15 -7.09 -3.29
C TYR A 43 18.62 -6.95 -4.72
N VAL A 44 17.31 -6.75 -4.85
CA VAL A 44 16.59 -6.95 -6.12
C VAL A 44 15.72 -5.77 -6.50
N LYS A 45 15.41 -5.72 -7.79
CA LYS A 45 14.35 -4.95 -8.41
C LYS A 45 13.29 -5.92 -8.93
N ILE A 46 12.09 -5.86 -8.35
CA ILE A 46 10.97 -6.75 -8.69
C ILE A 46 9.85 -5.93 -9.31
N LYS A 47 9.32 -6.41 -10.44
CA LYS A 47 8.13 -5.87 -11.09
C LYS A 47 6.98 -6.84 -10.88
N GLY A 48 5.88 -6.37 -10.30
CA GLY A 48 4.75 -7.23 -9.95
C GLY A 48 3.44 -6.46 -9.87
N TYR A 49 2.35 -7.20 -10.04
CA TYR A 49 1.00 -6.67 -9.86
C TYR A 49 0.64 -6.72 -8.38
N ILE A 50 -0.02 -5.66 -7.89
CA ILE A 50 -0.59 -5.66 -6.55
C ILE A 50 -1.72 -6.70 -6.53
N GLN A 51 -1.52 -7.81 -5.83
CA GLN A 51 -2.56 -8.81 -5.65
C GLN A 51 -3.55 -8.39 -4.57
N SER A 52 -3.04 -7.86 -3.45
CA SER A 52 -3.84 -7.36 -2.35
C SER A 52 -3.09 -6.35 -1.49
N MET A 53 -3.83 -5.49 -0.80
CA MET A 53 -3.28 -4.54 0.17
C MET A 53 -3.94 -4.71 1.53
N LYS A 54 -3.16 -5.07 2.54
CA LYS A 54 -3.66 -5.14 3.91
C LYS A 54 -3.53 -3.76 4.55
N VAL A 55 -4.63 -3.03 4.60
CA VAL A 55 -4.69 -1.66 5.13
C VAL A 55 -5.63 -1.56 6.34
N ILE A 56 -5.35 -0.62 7.23
CA ILE A 56 -6.29 -0.12 8.24
C ILE A 56 -6.89 1.16 7.68
N ARG A 57 -8.22 1.28 7.75
CA ARG A 57 -8.96 2.47 7.31
C ARG A 57 -9.66 3.11 8.48
N ASP A 58 -9.82 4.43 8.41
CA ASP A 58 -10.74 5.13 9.29
C ASP A 58 -12.20 4.82 8.93
N TRP A 59 -13.11 5.38 9.73
CA TRP A 59 -14.54 5.22 9.51
C TRP A 59 -15.04 5.84 8.20
N CYS A 60 -14.29 6.79 7.61
CA CYS A 60 -14.60 7.37 6.30
C CYS A 60 -14.11 6.51 5.12
N GLY A 61 -13.34 5.46 5.40
CA GLY A 61 -12.73 4.60 4.39
C GLY A 61 -11.36 5.07 3.90
N LYS A 62 -10.75 6.11 4.50
CA LYS A 62 -9.38 6.53 4.16
C LYS A 62 -8.36 5.63 4.87
N ILE A 63 -7.33 5.20 4.13
CA ILE A 63 -6.16 4.49 4.65
C ILE A 63 -5.48 5.31 5.74
N GLN A 64 -5.26 4.69 6.89
CA GLN A 64 -4.51 5.22 8.04
C GLN A 64 -3.19 4.48 8.25
N ASP A 65 -3.13 3.19 7.91
CA ASP A 65 -1.93 2.34 8.04
C ASP A 65 -1.92 1.28 6.93
N ILE A 66 -0.74 0.93 6.45
CA ILE A 66 -0.52 -0.14 5.47
C ILE A 66 0.33 -1.23 6.15
N LYS A 67 -0.32 -2.35 6.50
CA LYS A 67 0.39 -3.49 7.12
C LYS A 67 1.33 -4.16 6.14
N TYR A 68 0.86 -4.43 4.93
CA TYR A 68 1.70 -4.89 3.82
C TYR A 68 0.97 -4.74 2.49
N ILE A 69 1.76 -4.71 1.42
CA ILE A 69 1.30 -4.82 0.04
C ILE A 69 1.78 -6.18 -0.48
N LYS A 70 0.86 -7.01 -0.95
CA LYS A 70 1.17 -8.31 -1.54
C LYS A 70 1.27 -8.16 -3.04
N ILE A 71 2.40 -8.53 -3.62
CA ILE A 71 2.59 -8.54 -5.06
C ILE A 71 2.85 -9.94 -5.59
N GLY A 72 2.51 -10.14 -6.85
CA GLY A 72 2.81 -11.34 -7.61
C GLY A 72 3.24 -10.99 -9.04
N ASP A 73 3.92 -11.91 -9.68
CA ASP A 73 4.28 -11.83 -11.09
C ASP A 73 3.75 -13.08 -11.84
N ASN A 74 4.18 -13.24 -13.09
CA ASN A 74 3.75 -14.37 -13.94
C ASN A 74 4.51 -15.68 -13.67
N THR A 75 5.46 -15.71 -12.74
CA THR A 75 6.28 -16.88 -12.43
C THR A 75 5.78 -17.69 -11.23
N GLY A 76 4.82 -17.14 -10.50
CA GLY A 76 4.27 -17.75 -9.29
C GLY A 76 5.03 -17.35 -8.04
N GLY A 77 4.41 -17.60 -6.88
CA GLY A 77 4.89 -17.11 -5.60
C GLY A 77 4.34 -15.72 -5.26
N ASP A 78 4.58 -15.32 -4.02
CA ASP A 78 4.07 -14.07 -3.44
C ASP A 78 5.20 -13.36 -2.71
N LEU A 79 5.29 -12.04 -2.91
CA LEU A 79 6.21 -11.18 -2.19
C LEU A 79 5.42 -10.14 -1.39
N ARG A 80 5.75 -9.96 -0.12
CA ARG A 80 5.12 -8.95 0.75
C ARG A 80 6.03 -7.75 0.97
N ILE A 81 5.50 -6.57 0.71
CA ILE A 81 6.19 -5.32 0.97
C ILE A 81 5.66 -4.75 2.29
N TYR A 82 6.53 -4.60 3.28
CA TYR A 82 6.21 -4.02 4.59
C TYR A 82 6.81 -2.62 4.68
N PRO A 83 5.99 -1.55 4.63
CA PRO A 83 6.51 -0.20 4.80
C PRO A 83 7.02 0.01 6.22
N SER A 84 8.19 0.64 6.34
CA SER A 84 8.68 1.15 7.62
C SER A 84 7.81 2.29 8.13
N LYS A 85 7.72 2.44 9.46
CA LYS A 85 6.85 3.45 10.09
C LYS A 85 7.16 4.87 9.63
N ASP A 86 8.43 5.16 9.34
CA ASP A 86 8.88 6.50 8.93
C ASP A 86 8.42 6.90 7.53
N ILE A 87 8.14 5.95 6.64
CA ILE A 87 7.72 6.23 5.26
C ILE A 87 6.23 5.99 5.00
N GLU A 88 5.51 5.45 6.00
CA GLU A 88 4.13 4.99 5.84
C GLU A 88 3.22 6.12 5.36
N LYS A 89 3.39 7.31 5.95
CA LYS A 89 2.63 8.50 5.57
C LYS A 89 2.92 8.91 4.12
N ASP A 90 4.19 9.02 3.74
CA ASP A 90 4.60 9.42 2.40
C ASP A 90 4.13 8.41 1.34
N LEU A 91 4.13 7.11 1.68
CA LEU A 91 3.59 6.07 0.81
C LEU A 91 2.07 6.21 0.63
N ILE A 92 1.32 6.51 1.70
CA ILE A 92 -0.13 6.75 1.62
C ILE A 92 -0.41 7.97 0.74
N GLU A 93 0.33 9.07 0.92
CA GLU A 93 0.22 10.26 0.08
C GLU A 93 0.55 9.96 -1.39
N TYR A 94 1.60 9.19 -1.65
CA TYR A 94 1.97 8.73 -2.99
C TYR A 94 0.85 7.89 -3.63
N ILE A 95 0.25 6.95 -2.88
CA ILE A 95 -0.88 6.13 -3.35
C ILE A 95 -2.07 7.01 -3.77
N TYR A 96 -2.39 8.04 -2.99
CA TYR A 96 -3.49 8.96 -3.28
C TYR A 96 -3.16 10.05 -4.31
N SER A 97 -1.88 10.24 -4.65
CA SER A 97 -1.49 11.18 -5.71
C SER A 97 -1.99 10.76 -7.11
N TYR A 98 -2.41 9.51 -7.26
CA TYR A 98 -3.02 8.98 -8.48
C TYR A 98 -4.55 8.91 -8.37
N THR A 99 -5.24 9.15 -9.48
CA THR A 99 -6.71 9.08 -9.55
C THR A 99 -7.16 8.06 -10.61
N PRO A 100 -7.84 6.97 -10.25
CA PRO A 100 -8.04 6.46 -8.89
C PRO A 100 -6.73 6.04 -8.20
N SER A 101 -6.74 5.97 -6.87
CA SER A 101 -5.57 5.62 -6.05
C SER A 101 -4.93 4.29 -6.48
N ILE A 102 -3.63 4.16 -6.23
CA ILE A 102 -2.89 2.90 -6.46
C ILE A 102 -3.51 1.78 -5.63
N LYS A 103 -3.86 0.66 -6.27
CA LYS A 103 -4.51 -0.48 -5.61
C LYS A 103 -4.37 -1.78 -6.41
N GLU A 104 -5.05 -2.81 -5.90
CA GLU A 104 -5.09 -4.16 -6.46
C GLU A 104 -5.24 -4.16 -7.99
N GLY A 105 -4.37 -4.87 -8.69
CA GLY A 105 -4.30 -4.94 -10.16
C GLY A 105 -3.24 -4.03 -10.78
N ASP A 106 -2.83 -2.94 -10.11
CA ASP A 106 -1.80 -2.03 -10.65
C ASP A 106 -0.43 -2.69 -10.69
N LEU A 107 0.38 -2.37 -11.71
CA LEU A 107 1.74 -2.86 -11.86
C LEU A 107 2.72 -1.89 -11.19
N ILE A 108 3.51 -2.41 -10.27
CA ILE A 108 4.52 -1.64 -9.55
C ILE A 108 5.92 -2.25 -9.71
N GLU A 109 6.91 -1.43 -9.43
CA GLU A 109 8.29 -1.83 -9.21
C GLU A 109 8.64 -1.59 -7.73
N VAL A 110 9.27 -2.58 -7.11
CA VAL A 110 9.83 -2.45 -5.77
C VAL A 110 11.31 -2.83 -5.78
N VAL A 111 12.13 -2.06 -5.06
CA VAL A 111 13.54 -2.33 -4.86
C VAL A 111 13.79 -2.61 -3.38
N GLY A 112 14.60 -3.61 -3.07
CA GLY A 112 14.96 -3.89 -1.69
C GLY A 112 15.66 -5.22 -1.48
N THR A 113 16.05 -5.46 -0.24
CA THR A 113 16.63 -6.72 0.19
C THR A 113 15.50 -7.69 0.55
N VAL A 114 15.57 -8.89 0.00
CA VAL A 114 14.63 -9.98 0.29
C VAL A 114 14.98 -10.59 1.64
N GLU A 115 13.98 -10.67 2.51
CA GLU A 115 14.04 -11.36 3.79
C GLU A 115 13.00 -12.49 3.79
N VAL A 116 13.20 -13.51 4.62
CA VAL A 116 12.25 -14.64 4.75
C VAL A 116 11.78 -14.72 6.20
N PHE A 117 10.47 -14.64 6.39
CA PHE A 117 9.86 -14.82 7.71
C PHE A 117 8.73 -15.85 7.63
N ASN A 118 8.84 -16.94 8.39
CA ASN A 118 7.88 -18.06 8.37
C ASN A 118 7.58 -18.59 6.96
N GLY A 119 8.61 -18.69 6.11
CA GLY A 119 8.50 -19.15 4.72
C GLY A 119 7.88 -18.13 3.76
N ILE A 120 7.70 -16.88 4.19
CA ILE A 120 7.16 -15.80 3.38
C ILE A 120 8.29 -14.85 2.99
N TYR A 121 8.49 -14.68 1.69
CA TYR A 121 9.40 -13.66 1.17
C TYR A 121 8.82 -12.27 1.40
N LEU A 122 9.66 -11.36 1.89
CA LEU A 122 9.28 -9.99 2.16
C LEU A 122 10.38 -8.99 1.86
N ILE A 123 10.00 -7.73 1.63
CA ILE A 123 10.89 -6.58 1.55
C ILE A 123 10.40 -5.54 2.56
N HIS A 124 11.30 -5.07 3.43
CA HIS A 124 11.06 -3.88 4.23
C HIS A 124 11.32 -2.62 3.40
N LEU A 125 10.27 -1.88 3.07
CA LEU A 125 10.37 -0.64 2.31
C LEU A 125 10.79 0.49 3.25
N LYS A 126 12.04 0.92 3.13
CA LYS A 126 12.67 1.96 3.97
C LYS A 126 12.75 3.33 3.31
N ASP A 127 12.62 3.40 1.99
CA ASP A 127 12.68 4.63 1.20
C ASP A 127 11.58 4.56 0.12
N LEU A 128 10.79 5.63 -0.01
CA LEU A 128 9.73 5.73 -1.01
C LEU A 128 10.25 5.62 -2.44
N LYS A 129 11.50 6.03 -2.73
CA LYS A 129 12.12 5.91 -4.07
C LYS A 129 12.19 4.46 -4.56
N ASN A 130 12.17 3.51 -3.63
CA ASN A 130 12.19 2.09 -3.91
C ASN A 130 10.80 1.51 -4.19
N PHE A 131 9.75 2.34 -4.27
CA PHE A 131 8.40 1.95 -4.65
C PHE A 131 7.92 2.85 -5.78
N LYS A 132 7.54 2.26 -6.91
CA LYS A 132 7.14 3.02 -8.09
C LYS A 132 5.97 2.37 -8.81
N LEU A 133 4.95 3.17 -9.12
CA LEU A 133 3.92 2.75 -10.07
C LEU A 133 4.52 2.71 -11.49
N LEU A 134 4.44 1.56 -12.15
CA LEU A 134 4.86 1.41 -13.54
C LEU A 134 3.67 1.57 -14.49
N GLU A 135 2.54 0.95 -14.18
CA GLU A 135 1.36 0.96 -15.05
C GLU A 135 0.08 0.93 -14.21
N LYS A 136 -0.80 1.89 -14.46
CA LYS A 136 -2.13 1.94 -13.86
C LYS A 136 -3.06 0.98 -14.61
N ARG A 137 -3.66 0.03 -13.90
CA ARG A 137 -4.55 -1.00 -14.49
C ARG A 137 -5.92 -1.05 -13.82
N ASN A 138 -6.02 -0.64 -12.56
CA ASN A 138 -7.30 -0.59 -11.85
C ASN A 138 -7.89 0.82 -11.85
N PHE A 139 -8.93 1.02 -12.68
CA PHE A 139 -9.64 2.29 -12.81
C PHE A 139 -10.96 2.34 -12.02
N LYS A 140 -11.20 1.39 -11.10
CA LYS A 140 -12.34 1.50 -10.18
C LYS A 140 -12.17 2.78 -9.37
N ARG A 141 -13.21 3.59 -9.22
CA ARG A 141 -13.14 4.83 -8.43
C ARG A 141 -12.87 4.59 -6.95
N ASP A 142 -12.32 5.59 -6.28
CA ASP A 142 -12.22 5.62 -4.83
C ASP A 142 -13.51 6.16 -4.24
N ILE A 143 -14.02 5.52 -3.19
CA ILE A 143 -15.28 5.91 -2.56
C ILE A 143 -15.03 6.12 -1.08
N PHE A 144 -15.36 7.31 -0.60
CA PHE A 144 -15.21 7.71 0.80
C PHE A 144 -16.54 8.18 1.36
N LEU A 145 -16.73 7.99 2.67
CA LEU A 145 -17.84 8.60 3.38
C LEU A 145 -17.48 10.05 3.74
N SER A 146 -18.50 10.90 3.79
CA SER A 146 -18.35 12.28 4.20
C SER A 146 -18.13 12.36 5.72
N PRO A 147 -17.09 13.08 6.19
CA PRO A 147 -16.87 13.31 7.61
C PRO A 147 -17.94 14.24 8.22
N THR A 148 -18.59 15.05 7.39
CA THR A 148 -19.62 16.01 7.80
C THR A 148 -21.00 15.55 7.32
N PRO A 149 -22.07 15.91 8.04
CA PRO A 149 -23.43 15.63 7.61
C PRO A 149 -23.73 16.17 6.21
N THR A 150 -24.26 15.30 5.34
CA THR A 150 -24.76 15.65 4.02
C THR A 150 -26.26 15.32 3.93
N GLY A 151 -26.90 15.72 2.82
CA GLY A 151 -28.27 15.31 2.53
C GLY A 151 -28.45 13.82 2.22
N ILE A 152 -27.34 13.07 2.07
CA ILE A 152 -27.32 11.68 1.64
C ILE A 152 -26.73 10.84 2.76
N TYR A 153 -27.57 10.06 3.44
CA TYR A 153 -27.18 9.36 4.65
C TYR A 153 -27.77 7.96 4.75
N ALA A 154 -27.10 7.08 5.48
CA ALA A 154 -27.58 5.75 5.80
C ALA A 154 -27.25 5.37 7.24
N SER A 155 -27.79 4.25 7.70
CA SER A 155 -27.29 3.62 8.92
C SER A 155 -26.04 2.81 8.60
N LYS A 156 -25.00 2.90 9.44
CA LYS A 156 -23.79 2.06 9.34
C LYS A 156 -24.05 0.55 9.40
N TYR A 157 -25.21 0.12 9.91
CA TYR A 157 -25.63 -1.28 9.99
C TYR A 157 -26.60 -1.69 8.87
N GLY A 158 -27.09 -0.72 8.08
CA GLY A 158 -28.08 -0.95 7.04
C GLY A 158 -27.49 -0.86 5.63
N LYS A 159 -28.30 -1.22 4.64
CA LYS A 159 -27.99 -1.04 3.21
C LYS A 159 -29.04 -0.19 2.50
N ILE A 160 -29.67 0.71 3.24
CA ILE A 160 -30.66 1.67 2.72
C ILE A 160 -30.14 3.08 2.97
N TYR A 161 -30.05 3.88 1.91
CA TYR A 161 -29.69 5.29 2.01
C TYR A 161 -30.91 6.19 1.79
N HIS A 162 -30.83 7.40 2.34
CA HIS A 162 -31.87 8.42 2.35
C HIS A 162 -31.30 9.72 1.78
N THR A 163 -32.11 10.43 1.00
CA THR A 163 -31.75 11.71 0.36
C THR A 163 -32.51 12.90 0.95
N SER A 164 -33.35 12.65 1.97
CA SER A 164 -34.24 13.66 2.53
C SER A 164 -34.33 13.54 4.04
N ASN A 165 -34.03 14.64 4.73
CA ASN A 165 -34.15 14.77 6.19
C ASN A 165 -35.60 14.64 6.69
N LYS A 166 -36.59 14.75 5.79
CA LYS A 166 -38.01 14.55 6.09
C LYS A 166 -38.44 13.08 6.04
N CYS A 167 -37.55 12.18 5.61
CA CYS A 167 -37.87 10.76 5.49
C CYS A 167 -38.24 10.15 6.85
N PRO A 168 -39.47 9.61 7.02
CA PRO A 168 -39.91 9.03 8.29
C PRO A 168 -39.06 7.82 8.68
N TYR A 169 -38.52 7.09 7.70
CA TYR A 169 -37.61 5.97 7.93
C TYR A 169 -36.22 6.46 8.32
N GLY A 170 -35.71 7.49 7.64
CA GLY A 170 -34.39 8.06 7.94
C GLY A 170 -34.34 8.71 9.33
N LYS A 171 -35.43 9.35 9.78
CA LYS A 171 -35.54 9.93 11.14
C LYS A 171 -35.40 8.91 12.26
N LYS A 172 -35.70 7.63 12.01
CA LYS A 172 -35.54 6.55 13.01
C LYS A 172 -34.08 6.15 13.20
N ILE A 173 -33.18 6.57 12.32
CA ILE A 173 -31.74 6.29 12.45
C ILE A 173 -31.17 7.21 13.52
N LYS A 174 -30.64 6.62 14.59
CA LYS A 174 -29.88 7.31 15.65
C LYS A 174 -28.69 8.05 15.05
N GLU A 175 -28.41 9.26 15.55
CA GLU A 175 -27.36 10.12 15.02
C GLU A 175 -25.99 9.42 14.99
N ASP A 176 -25.59 8.76 16.09
CA ASP A 176 -24.31 8.00 16.20
C ASP A 176 -24.19 6.79 15.26
N ASN A 177 -25.30 6.41 14.62
CA ASN A 177 -25.33 5.32 13.64
C ASN A 177 -25.42 5.83 12.21
N ARG A 178 -25.47 7.15 11.98
CA ARG A 178 -25.50 7.73 10.65
C ARG A 178 -24.11 7.76 10.05
N ILE A 179 -24.08 7.44 8.76
CA ILE A 179 -22.97 7.70 7.87
C ILE A 179 -23.48 8.56 6.73
N TYR A 180 -22.60 9.39 6.19
CA TYR A 180 -22.93 10.37 5.16
C TYR A 180 -22.13 10.07 3.89
N PHE A 181 -22.74 10.31 2.73
CA PHE A 181 -22.11 10.12 1.42
C PHE A 181 -21.93 11.47 0.73
N TYR A 182 -20.92 11.60 -0.14
CA TYR A 182 -20.75 12.79 -0.96
C TYR A 182 -21.75 12.84 -2.11
N SER A 183 -22.12 11.68 -2.67
CA SER A 183 -23.10 11.55 -3.74
C SER A 183 -24.00 10.31 -3.58
N GLU A 184 -25.12 10.28 -4.32
CA GLU A 184 -25.96 9.07 -4.39
C GLU A 184 -25.22 7.93 -5.10
N GLU A 185 -24.42 8.27 -6.10
CA GLU A 185 -23.59 7.33 -6.84
C GLU A 185 -22.64 6.59 -5.87
N ASP A 186 -21.97 7.30 -4.95
CA ASP A 186 -21.12 6.68 -3.91
C ASP A 186 -21.86 5.65 -3.08
N ALA A 187 -23.09 5.97 -2.67
CA ALA A 187 -23.92 5.05 -1.89
C ALA A 187 -24.25 3.80 -2.71
N GLN A 188 -24.61 3.97 -3.98
CA GLN A 188 -24.99 2.87 -4.88
C GLN A 188 -23.82 1.93 -5.15
N ASP A 189 -22.62 2.44 -5.44
CA ASP A 189 -21.44 1.59 -5.69
C ASP A 189 -20.92 0.89 -4.43
N LEU A 190 -21.22 1.43 -3.25
CA LEU A 190 -21.01 0.74 -1.96
C LEU A 190 -22.12 -0.31 -1.66
N GLY A 191 -23.05 -0.50 -2.59
CA GLY A 191 -24.14 -1.47 -2.54
C GLY A 191 -25.33 -1.04 -1.69
N TYR A 192 -25.50 0.26 -1.41
CA TYR A 192 -26.70 0.78 -0.75
C TYR A 192 -27.84 0.97 -1.76
N ARG A 193 -29.06 0.71 -1.31
CA ARG A 193 -30.28 0.93 -2.09
C ARG A 193 -31.00 2.17 -1.60
N LYS A 194 -31.60 2.93 -2.52
CA LYS A 194 -32.38 4.12 -2.15
C LYS A 194 -33.61 3.71 -1.35
N CYS A 195 -33.95 4.49 -0.32
CA CYS A 195 -35.18 4.30 0.43
C CYS A 195 -36.40 4.49 -0.49
N LYS A 196 -37.37 3.56 -0.43
CA LYS A 196 -38.60 3.62 -1.24
C LYS A 196 -39.35 4.95 -1.11
N TRP A 197 -39.43 5.48 0.11
CA TRP A 197 -40.10 6.77 0.36
C TRP A 197 -39.34 7.94 -0.24
N CYS A 198 -38.00 7.92 -0.17
CA CYS A 198 -37.18 8.95 -0.81
C CYS A 198 -37.31 8.88 -2.33
N ALA A 199 -37.29 7.68 -2.91
CA ALA A 199 -37.49 7.49 -4.35
C ALA A 199 -38.84 8.05 -4.82
N SER A 200 -39.94 7.80 -4.08
CA SER A 200 -41.28 8.33 -4.42
C SER A 200 -41.46 9.85 -4.28
N LYS A 201 -40.42 10.58 -3.88
CA LYS A 201 -40.42 12.04 -3.72
C LYS A 201 -39.54 12.76 -4.73
N ASP A 202 -38.79 12.01 -5.54
CA ASP A 202 -37.96 12.54 -6.61
C ASP A 202 -38.70 12.48 -7.98
N ASP A 203 -39.87 11.81 -8.02
CA ASP A 203 -40.87 11.86 -9.09
C ASP A 203 -41.87 13.02 -8.84
#